data_AF-A0A453GP04-F1
#
_entry.id   AF-A0A453GP04-F1
#
_cell.length_a   1.000
_cell.length_b   1.000
_cell.length_c   1.000
_cell.angle_alpha   90.00
_cell.angle_beta   90.00
_cell.angle_gamma   90.00
#
_symmetry.space_group_name_H-M   'P 1'
#
loop_
_entity.id
_entity.type
_entity.pdbx_description
1 polymer ?
#
loop_
_entity_poly.entity_id
_entity_poly.type
_entity_poly.pdbx_seq_one_letter_code
_entity_poly.pdbx_strand_id
1 'polypeptide(L)' 'MIASMEKEDLRFLLDLMKEGKLKTVVDSRHPFEKVADAWEKSMSGHATGKVIVEM' A
#
# COMPACT_ATOMS: atom_id res chain seq x y z
N MET A 1 -8.79 15.75 1.35
CA MET A 1 -8.76 15.37 2.77
C MET A 1 -7.56 14.44 2.94
N ILE A 2 -6.46 14.89 3.53
CA ILE A 2 -5.32 14.02 3.85
C ILE A 2 -5.57 13.54 5.28
N ALA A 3 -5.76 12.24 5.48
CA ALA A 3 -5.90 11.67 6.81
C ALA A 3 -4.55 11.81 7.53
N SER A 4 -4.53 12.52 8.66
CA SER A 4 -3.43 12.43 9.62
C SER A 4 -3.61 11.12 10.39
N MET A 5 -2.65 10.22 10.27
CA MET A 5 -2.62 8.98 11.03
C MET A 5 -1.56 9.10 12.12
N GLU A 6 -1.95 8.86 13.37
CA GLU A 6 -1.02 8.76 14.48
C GLU A 6 -0.45 7.34 14.59
N LYS A 7 0.58 7.18 15.43
CA LYS A 7 1.25 5.89 15.63
C LYS A 7 0.28 4.82 16.12
N GLU A 8 -0.67 5.20 16.96
CA GLU A 8 -1.70 4.34 17.53
C GLU A 8 -2.65 3.82 16.46
N ASP A 9 -3.01 4.64 15.47
CA ASP A 9 -3.86 4.24 14.35
C ASP A 9 -3.18 3.16 13.50
N LEU A 10 -1.89 3.34 13.21
CA LEU A 10 -1.13 2.33 12.47
C LEU A 10 -1.00 1.03 13.28
N ARG A 11 -0.83 1.13 14.61
CA ARG A 11 -0.77 -0.06 15.47
C ARG A 11 -2.09 -0.83 15.45
N PHE A 12 -3.22 -0.13 15.52
CA PHE A 12 -4.54 -0.72 15.42
C PHE A 12 -4.71 -1.49 14.09
N LEU A 13 -4.31 -0.89 12.96
CA LEU A 13 -4.36 -1.58 11.66
C LEU A 13 -3.50 -2.85 11.63
N LEU A 14 -2.30 -2.82 12.22
CA LEU A 14 -1.43 -3.99 12.30
C LEU A 14 -2.05 -5.13 13.12
N ASP A 15 -2.74 -4.81 14.21
CA ASP A 15 -3.36 -5.82 15.05
C ASP A 15 -4.57 -6.45 14.34
N LEU A 16 -5.37 -5.68 13.59
CA LEU A 16 -6.40 -6.22 12.70
C LEU A 16 -5.82 -7.15 11.61
N MET A 17 -4.64 -6.83 11.07
CA MET A 17 -3.96 -7.69 10.09
C MET A 17 -3.49 -9.01 10.70
N LYS A 18 -2.93 -8.98 11.93
CA LYS A 18 -2.52 -10.20 12.64
C LYS A 18 -3.70 -11.10 13.00
N GLU A 19 -4.84 -10.49 13.36
CA GLU A 19 -6.09 -11.22 13.63
C GLU A 19 -6.77 -11.76 12.36
N GLY A 20 -6.25 -11.43 11.16
CA GLY A 20 -6.82 -11.84 9.87
C GLY A 20 -8.10 -11.10 9.48
N LYS A 21 -8.50 -10.07 10.25
CA LYS A 21 -9.68 -9.23 9.99
C LYS A 21 -9.43 -8.19 8.89
N LEU A 22 -8.16 -7.85 8.65
CA LEU A 22 -7.74 -6.94 7.59
C LEU A 22 -6.69 -7.61 6.71
N LYS A 23 -6.86 -7.51 5.39
CA LYS A 23 -5.88 -8.00 4.40
C LYS A 23 -5.44 -6.88 3.48
N THR A 24 -4.14 -6.71 3.32
CA THR A 24 -3.58 -5.85 2.27
C THR A 24 -3.73 -6.55 0.93
N VAL A 25 -4.45 -5.92 0.01
CA VAL A 25 -4.46 -6.33 -1.41
C VAL A 25 -3.31 -5.59 -2.09
N VAL A 26 -2.41 -6.35 -2.71
CA VAL A 26 -1.31 -5.81 -3.53
C VAL A 26 -1.73 -5.92 -4.99
N ASP A 27 -1.76 -4.78 -5.66
CA ASP A 27 -2.06 -4.69 -7.10
C ASP A 27 -0.87 -5.18 -7.91
N SER A 28 0.31 -4.60 -7.64
CA SER A 28 1.54 -4.90 -8.37
C SER A 28 2.78 -4.65 -7.50
N ARG A 29 3.88 -5.34 -7.84
CA ARG A 29 5.21 -5.19 -7.26
C ARG A 29 6.19 -4.83 -8.36
N HIS A 30 7.04 -3.85 -8.10
CA HIS A 30 8.04 -3.37 -9.04
C HIS A 30 9.39 -3.29 -8.32
N PRO A 31 10.50 -3.76 -8.93
CA PRO A 31 11.83 -3.51 -8.37
C PRO A 31 12.16 -2.01 -8.44
N PHE A 32 13.09 -1.56 -7.61
CA PHE A 32 13.46 -0.14 -7.50
C PHE A 32 13.90 0.47 -8.84
N GLU A 33 14.58 -0.30 -9.68
CA GLU A 33 14.99 0.10 -11.02
C GLU A 33 13.81 0.46 -11.94
N LYS A 34 12.60 -0.01 -11.60
CA LYS A 34 11.35 0.21 -12.34
C LYS A 34 10.35 1.09 -11.58
N VAL A 35 10.83 2.00 -10.74
CA VAL A 35 9.96 2.94 -10.00
C VAL A 35 9.06 3.78 -10.91
N ALA A 36 9.49 4.07 -12.14
CA ALA A 36 8.68 4.80 -13.12
C ALA A 36 7.39 4.04 -13.48
N ASP A 37 7.47 2.73 -13.70
CA ASP A 37 6.31 1.86 -14.01
C ASP A 37 5.35 1.82 -12.81
N ALA A 38 5.89 1.72 -11.59
CA ALA A 38 5.09 1.79 -10.36
C ALA A 38 4.36 3.13 -10.22
N TRP A 39 5.04 4.22 -10.55
CA TRP A 39 4.48 5.57 -10.51
C TRP A 39 3.36 5.76 -11.54
N GLU A 40 3.58 5.33 -12.78
CA GLU A 40 2.55 5.35 -13.83
C GLU A 40 1.30 4.56 -13.40
N LYS A 41 1.49 3.34 -12.87
CA LYS A 41 0.38 2.52 -12.38
C LYS A 41 -0.37 3.21 -11.24
N SER A 42 0.33 3.83 -10.29
CA SER A 42 -0.29 4.59 -9.19
C SER A 42 -1.10 5.79 -9.69
N MET A 43 -0.58 6.50 -10.70
CA MET A 43 -1.23 7.68 -11.26
C MET A 43 -2.39 7.34 -12.21
N SER A 44 -2.45 6.12 -12.72
CA SER A 44 -3.51 5.68 -13.64
C SER A 44 -4.91 5.71 -13.04
N GLY A 45 -5.05 5.69 -11.71
CA GLY A 45 -6.34 5.59 -11.01
C GLY A 45 -7.00 4.19 -11.08
N HIS A 46 -6.37 3.22 -11.74
CA HIS A 46 -6.90 1.86 -11.95
C HIS A 46 -6.15 0.79 -11.12
N ALA A 47 -5.44 1.19 -10.08
CA ALA A 47 -4.80 0.24 -9.16
C ALA A 47 -5.84 -0.38 -8.22
N THR A 48 -5.88 -1.72 -8.15
CA THR A 48 -6.74 -2.44 -7.20
C THR A 48 -5.93 -2.89 -5.99
N GLY A 49 -5.86 -2.04 -4.96
CA GLY A 49 -5.04 -2.26 -3.78
C GLY A 49 -3.82 -1.35 -3.75
N LYS A 50 -2.67 -1.87 -3.31
CA LYS A 50 -1.42 -1.11 -3.17
C LYS A 50 -0.42 -1.48 -4.27
N VAL A 51 0.24 -0.47 -4.83
CA VAL A 51 1.43 -0.63 -5.66
C VAL A 51 2.64 -0.60 -4.73
N ILE A 52 3.52 -1.60 -4.83
CA ILE A 52 4.69 -1.76 -3.96
C ILE A 52 5.96 -1.65 -4.79
N VAL A 53 6.94 -0.89 -4.29
CA VAL A 53 8.31 -0.87 -4.82
C VAL A 53 9.18 -1.66 -3.86
N GLU A 54 9.89 -2.66 -4.37
CA GLU A 54 10.82 -3.50 -3.63
C GLU A 54 12.27 -3.06 -3.91
N MET A 55 13.15 -3.22 -2.92
CA MET A 55 14.59 -2.94 -3.07
C MET A 55 15.31 -4.07 -3.81
#